data_AF-A0A7W4HB03-F1
#
_entry.id   AF-A0A7W4HB03-F1
#
_cell.length_a   1.000
_cell.length_b   1.000
_cell.length_c   1.000
_cell.angle_alpha   90.00
_cell.angle_beta   90.00
_cell.angle_gamma   90.00
#
_symmetry.space_group_name_H-M   'P 1'
#
loop_
_entity.id
_entity.type
_entity.pdbx_description
1 polymer ?
#
loop_
_entity_poly.entity_id
_entity_poly.type
_entity_poly.pdbx_seq_one_letter_code
_entity_poly.pdbx_strand_id
1 'polypeptide(L)'
;MDLKRGDTQVFYVTVPSSIATDGTVMYFMAKIKPDDDKNDSAALISKSSSDKSSVDDNVRFRFELNPNDTNMIDFGNKSVLELAGEFEIRTPDGKVYSVPGKNKYIKVKVYADIRRGGTL
;
A
#
# COMPACT_ATOMS: atom_id res chain seq x y z
N MET A 1 -4.94 0.94 -9.20
CA MET A 1 -5.61 0.47 -7.98
C MET A 1 -6.67 1.50 -7.64
N ASP A 2 -7.88 1.05 -7.37
CA ASP A 2 -9.02 1.91 -7.11
C ASP A 2 -9.54 1.56 -5.70
N LEU A 3 -9.49 2.55 -4.82
CA LEU A 3 -9.85 2.47 -3.41
C LEU A 3 -10.93 3.50 -3.12
N LYS A 4 -11.81 3.24 -2.17
CA LYS A 4 -12.75 4.25 -1.67
C LYS A 4 -12.44 4.56 -0.22
N ARG A 5 -12.44 5.84 0.15
CA ARG A 5 -12.23 6.25 1.54
C ARG A 5 -13.25 5.55 2.44
N GLY A 6 -12.76 4.98 3.54
CA GLY A 6 -13.61 4.37 4.54
C GLY A 6 -14.07 2.94 4.21
N ASP A 7 -13.70 2.38 3.07
CA ASP A 7 -13.99 0.98 2.74
C ASP A 7 -12.90 0.05 3.31
N THR A 8 -13.29 -1.15 3.71
CA THR A 8 -12.35 -2.26 3.89
C THR A 8 -12.07 -2.88 2.52
N GLN A 9 -10.79 -3.05 2.16
CA GLN A 9 -10.39 -3.65 0.90
C GLN A 9 -9.23 -4.60 1.08
N VAL A 10 -9.37 -5.79 0.48
CA VAL A 10 -8.31 -6.80 0.44
C VAL A 10 -7.72 -6.84 -0.96
N PHE A 11 -6.40 -6.83 -1.04
CA PHE A 11 -5.68 -7.07 -2.29
C PHE A 11 -4.43 -7.90 -2.06
N TYR A 12 -3.89 -8.43 -3.15
CA TYR A 12 -2.79 -9.36 -3.11
C TYR A 12 -1.63 -8.88 -3.97
N VAL A 13 -0.42 -9.13 -3.48
CA VAL A 13 0.81 -8.93 -4.24
C VAL A 13 1.54 -10.25 -4.32
N THR A 14 1.81 -10.71 -5.52
CA THR A 14 2.53 -11.96 -5.75
C THR A 14 3.94 -11.64 -6.20
N VAL A 15 4.92 -12.25 -5.56
CA VAL A 15 6.35 -12.06 -5.84
C VAL A 15 7.08 -13.39 -5.86
N PRO A 16 8.25 -13.50 -6.52
CA PRO A 16 9.03 -14.73 -6.51
C PRO A 16 9.38 -15.20 -5.10
N SER A 17 9.32 -16.50 -4.85
CA SER A 17 9.73 -17.10 -3.57
C SER A 17 11.19 -16.77 -3.21
N SER A 18 12.06 -16.61 -4.22
CA SER A 18 13.46 -16.24 -4.06
C SER A 18 13.69 -14.89 -3.37
N ILE A 19 12.68 -14.00 -3.35
CA ILE A 19 12.76 -12.69 -2.68
C ILE A 19 11.92 -12.60 -1.41
N ALA A 20 11.03 -13.58 -1.17
CA ALA A 20 10.06 -13.57 -0.09
C ALA A 20 10.26 -14.72 0.89
N THR A 21 11.48 -14.81 1.44
CA THR A 21 11.85 -15.83 2.44
C THR A 21 11.04 -15.69 3.74
N ASP A 22 11.16 -16.69 4.62
CA ASP A 22 10.63 -16.62 5.98
C ASP A 22 11.10 -15.34 6.69
N GLY A 23 10.22 -14.73 7.48
CA GLY A 23 10.47 -13.44 8.13
C GLY A 23 10.39 -12.19 7.22
N THR A 24 10.26 -12.34 5.89
CA THR A 24 10.05 -11.19 4.99
C THR A 24 8.75 -10.47 5.30
N VAL A 25 8.82 -9.14 5.34
CA VAL A 25 7.69 -8.21 5.48
C VAL A 25 7.58 -7.36 4.22
N MET A 26 6.37 -7.18 3.71
CA MET A 26 6.09 -6.27 2.60
C MET A 26 5.37 -5.03 3.13
N TYR A 27 5.81 -3.86 2.68
CA TYR A 27 5.24 -2.57 2.98
C TYR A 27 4.58 -2.02 1.72
N PHE A 28 3.46 -1.32 1.90
CA PHE A 28 2.76 -0.57 0.87
C PHE A 28 2.67 0.88 1.34
N MET A 29 3.09 1.80 0.48
CA MET A 29 2.92 3.22 0.72
C MET A 29 2.28 3.90 -0.47
N ALA A 30 1.47 4.92 -0.23
CA ALA A 30 0.97 5.81 -1.26
C ALA A 30 1.03 7.28 -0.80
N LYS A 31 1.62 8.13 -1.64
CA LYS A 31 1.81 9.57 -1.39
C LYS A 31 1.45 10.39 -2.64
N ILE A 32 1.19 11.68 -2.48
CA ILE A 32 0.81 12.58 -3.60
C ILE A 32 1.91 12.62 -4.67
N LYS A 33 3.16 12.68 -4.23
CA LYS A 33 4.35 12.74 -5.07
C LYS A 33 5.51 12.04 -4.38
N PRO A 34 6.45 11.45 -5.12
CA PRO A 34 7.73 11.03 -4.55
C PRO A 34 8.45 12.22 -3.89
N ASP A 35 9.18 11.94 -2.82
CA ASP A 35 9.96 12.91 -2.05
C ASP A 35 11.20 12.24 -1.44
N ASP A 36 12.11 13.05 -0.90
CA ASP A 36 13.33 12.60 -0.22
C ASP A 36 13.14 12.47 1.30
N ASP A 37 11.90 12.42 1.78
CA ASP A 37 11.60 12.27 3.20
C ASP A 37 11.87 10.83 3.65
N LYS A 38 12.89 10.68 4.49
CA LYS A 38 13.32 9.38 5.04
C LYS A 38 12.36 8.79 6.07
N ASN A 39 11.40 9.57 6.56
CA ASN A 39 10.44 9.13 7.57
C ASN A 39 9.06 8.84 6.98
N ASP A 40 8.88 9.03 5.67
CA ASP A 40 7.61 8.85 4.97
C ASP A 40 6.44 9.61 5.61
N SER A 41 6.71 10.79 6.18
CA SER A 41 5.73 11.64 6.88
C SER A 41 4.62 12.12 5.94
N ALA A 42 4.88 12.14 4.63
CA ALA A 42 3.93 12.51 3.59
C ALA A 42 3.09 11.34 3.05
N ALA A 43 3.30 10.12 3.55
CA ALA A 43 2.50 8.96 3.16
C ALA A 43 1.05 9.14 3.63
N LEU A 44 0.12 9.04 2.69
CA LEU A 44 -1.32 9.10 2.95
C LEU A 44 -1.93 7.73 3.20
N ILE A 45 -1.28 6.67 2.70
CA ILE A 45 -1.56 5.28 3.04
C ILE A 45 -0.21 4.64 3.38
N SER A 46 -0.12 3.97 4.51
CA SER A 46 1.04 3.19 4.92
C SER A 46 0.58 1.91 5.58
N LYS A 47 0.95 0.76 5.00
CA LYS A 47 0.54 -0.55 5.48
C LYS A 47 1.69 -1.52 5.38
N SER A 48 1.83 -2.41 6.35
CA SER A 48 2.73 -3.56 6.25
C SER A 48 1.93 -4.86 6.34
N SER A 49 2.43 -5.90 5.68
CA SER A 49 1.92 -7.25 5.81
C SER A 49 3.05 -8.26 5.86
N SER A 50 2.95 -9.17 6.82
CA SER A 50 3.67 -10.44 6.85
C SER A 50 2.75 -11.63 6.57
N ASP A 51 1.45 -11.38 6.36
CA ASP A 51 0.45 -12.39 6.03
C ASP A 51 0.64 -12.80 4.56
N LYS A 52 1.06 -14.05 4.37
CA LYS A 52 1.47 -14.57 3.07
C LYS A 52 1.25 -16.07 2.96
N SER A 53 1.01 -16.52 1.73
CA SER A 53 0.92 -17.94 1.38
C SER A 53 1.76 -18.28 0.16
N SER A 54 2.27 -19.50 0.10
CA SER A 54 2.97 -20.02 -1.08
C SER A 54 1.97 -20.32 -2.20
N VAL A 55 2.32 -19.93 -3.42
CA VAL A 55 1.56 -20.17 -4.65
C VAL A 55 2.55 -20.54 -5.74
N ASP A 56 2.72 -21.84 -6.01
CA ASP A 56 3.75 -22.39 -6.89
C ASP A 56 5.15 -21.87 -6.52
N ASP A 57 5.93 -21.37 -7.47
CA ASP A 57 7.26 -20.77 -7.25
C ASP A 57 7.20 -19.34 -6.67
N ASN A 58 6.03 -18.88 -6.24
CA ASN A 58 5.79 -17.53 -5.75
C ASN A 58 5.24 -17.51 -4.33
N VAL A 59 5.28 -16.32 -3.73
CA VAL A 59 4.67 -16.00 -2.45
C VAL A 59 3.66 -14.87 -2.68
N ARG A 60 2.43 -15.07 -2.19
CA ARG A 60 1.35 -14.09 -2.27
C ARG A 60 1.14 -13.45 -0.91
N PHE A 61 1.44 -12.16 -0.81
CA PHE A 61 1.13 -11.34 0.35
C PHE A 61 -0.31 -10.87 0.29
N ARG A 62 -1.02 -10.97 1.42
CA ARG A 62 -2.36 -10.42 1.61
C ARG A 62 -2.26 -9.07 2.31
N PHE A 63 -2.86 -8.04 1.72
CA PHE A 63 -3.02 -6.74 2.35
C PHE A 63 -4.50 -6.50 2.61
N GLU A 64 -4.79 -5.94 3.78
CA GLU A 64 -6.12 -5.49 4.16
C GLU A 64 -6.02 -4.02 4.56
N LEU A 65 -6.61 -3.15 3.74
CA LEU A 65 -6.88 -1.77 4.12
C LEU A 65 -8.21 -1.73 4.84
N ASN A 66 -8.24 -1.03 5.95
CA ASN A 66 -9.40 -0.75 6.78
C ASN A 66 -9.78 0.72 6.63
N PRO A 67 -10.97 1.12 7.10
CA PRO A 67 -11.43 2.51 6.99
C PRO A 67 -10.40 3.51 7.51
N ASN A 68 -9.76 3.21 8.65
CA ASN A 68 -8.74 4.07 9.27
C ASN A 68 -7.50 4.30 8.40
N ASP A 69 -7.16 3.39 7.49
CA ASP A 69 -6.00 3.53 6.61
C ASP A 69 -6.24 4.60 5.52
N THR A 70 -7.48 5.07 5.34
CA THR A 70 -7.85 6.09 4.33
C THR A 70 -8.68 7.25 4.88
N ASN A 71 -9.23 7.13 6.10
CA ASN A 71 -10.13 8.12 6.70
C ASN A 71 -9.51 9.51 6.87
N MET A 72 -8.20 9.58 7.12
CA MET A 72 -7.48 10.85 7.30
C MET A 72 -7.11 11.53 5.99
N ILE A 73 -7.40 10.91 4.83
CA ILE A 73 -7.12 11.51 3.54
C ILE A 73 -8.07 12.69 3.34
N ASP A 74 -7.48 13.88 3.22
CA ASP A 74 -8.19 15.09 2.83
C ASP A 74 -8.32 15.18 1.31
N PHE A 75 -9.56 15.34 0.85
CA PHE A 75 -9.91 15.46 -0.55
C PHE A 75 -10.03 16.93 -0.99
N GLY A 76 -10.04 17.87 -0.04
CA GLY A 76 -10.46 19.24 -0.28
C GLY A 76 -11.82 19.26 -0.98
N ASN A 77 -11.88 19.82 -2.19
CA ASN A 77 -13.08 19.88 -3.02
C ASN A 77 -13.10 18.86 -4.17
N LYS A 78 -12.24 17.84 -4.13
CA LYS A 78 -12.15 16.82 -5.19
C LYS A 78 -12.96 15.58 -4.83
N SER A 79 -13.52 14.90 -5.83
CA SER A 79 -14.16 13.60 -5.66
C SER A 79 -13.17 12.43 -5.71
N VAL A 80 -11.97 12.65 -6.27
CA VAL A 80 -10.93 11.64 -6.45
C VAL A 80 -9.56 12.26 -6.17
N LEU A 81 -8.72 11.51 -5.47
CA LEU A 81 -7.31 11.82 -5.27
C LEU A 81 -6.45 10.74 -5.93
N GLU A 82 -5.47 11.16 -6.73
CA GLU A 82 -4.52 10.24 -7.35
C GLU A 82 -3.20 10.28 -6.56
N LEU A 83 -2.72 9.11 -6.15
CA LEU A 83 -1.50 8.91 -5.39
C LEU A 83 -0.53 8.02 -6.19
N ALA A 84 0.76 8.26 -5.98
CA ALA A 84 1.83 7.36 -6.39
C ALA A 84 2.07 6.35 -5.27
N GLY A 85 1.82 5.07 -5.57
CA GLY A 85 2.05 3.96 -4.64
C GLY A 85 3.27 3.12 -5.02
N GLU A 86 3.88 2.49 -4.03
CA GLU A 86 4.96 1.53 -4.20
C GLU A 86 4.86 0.44 -3.11
N PHE A 87 5.30 -0.77 -3.45
CA PHE A 87 5.58 -1.80 -2.47
C PHE A 87 7.08 -1.91 -2.22
N GLU A 88 7.45 -2.06 -0.94
CA GLU A 88 8.81 -2.34 -0.51
C GLU A 88 8.85 -3.70 0.20
N ILE A 89 9.81 -4.54 -0.12
CA ILE A 89 10.01 -5.85 0.50
C ILE A 89 11.29 -5.76 1.32
N ARG A 90 11.17 -6.04 2.63
CA ARG A 90 12.33 -6.14 3.53
C ARG A 90 12.53 -7.58 3.94
N THR A 91 13.69 -8.13 3.59
CA THR A 91 14.10 -9.48 4.00
C THR A 91 14.81 -9.44 5.36
N PRO A 92 14.85 -10.57 6.10
CA PRO A 92 15.52 -10.62 7.40
C PRO A 92 17.03 -10.34 7.34
N ASP A 93 17.68 -10.60 6.20
CA ASP A 93 19.09 -10.29 5.97
C ASP A 93 19.34 -8.83 5.57
N GLY A 94 18.32 -7.97 5.62
CA GLY A 94 18.43 -6.53 5.42
C GLY A 94 18.40 -6.09 3.96
N LYS A 95 18.10 -6.98 3.00
CA LYS A 95 17.89 -6.58 1.61
C LYS A 95 16.54 -5.91 1.44
N VAL A 96 16.50 -4.95 0.52
CA VAL A 96 15.33 -4.15 0.19
C VAL A 96 15.05 -4.27 -1.31
N TYR A 97 13.79 -4.53 -1.67
CA TYR A 97 13.34 -4.59 -3.05
C TYR A 97 12.08 -3.73 -3.24
N SER A 98 11.99 -3.00 -4.34
CA SER A 98 10.80 -2.21 -4.69
C SER A 98 10.00 -2.86 -5.82
N VAL A 99 8.67 -2.84 -5.71
CA VAL A 99 7.72 -3.34 -6.72
C VAL A 99 6.69 -2.23 -7.02
N PRO A 100 6.51 -1.80 -8.29
CA PRO A 100 7.03 -2.38 -9.53
C PRO A 100 8.53 -2.08 -9.82
N GLY A 101 9.16 -1.24 -9.01
CA GLY A 101 10.59 -0.92 -9.07
C GLY A 101 10.98 0.14 -10.09
N LYS A 102 12.23 0.61 -10.01
CA LYS A 102 12.81 1.69 -10.83
C LYS A 102 12.03 3.00 -10.67
N ASN A 103 11.72 3.68 -11.77
CA ASN A 103 10.95 4.93 -11.81
C ASN A 103 9.44 4.67 -12.04
N LYS A 104 8.96 3.46 -11.76
CA LYS A 104 7.56 3.09 -11.92
C LYS A 104 6.86 3.13 -10.57
N TYR A 105 5.60 3.57 -10.59
CA TYR A 105 4.74 3.56 -9.42
C TYR A 105 3.38 2.99 -9.79
N ILE A 106 2.66 2.55 -8.76
CA ILE A 106 1.28 2.13 -8.85
C ILE A 106 0.42 3.38 -8.79
N LYS A 107 -0.39 3.61 -9.82
CA LYS A 107 -1.41 4.64 -9.76
C LYS A 107 -2.53 4.19 -8.81
N VAL A 108 -2.64 4.85 -7.67
CA VAL A 108 -3.67 4.59 -6.65
C VAL A 108 -4.69 5.73 -6.73
N LYS A 109 -5.94 5.41 -7.08
CA LYS A 109 -7.05 6.35 -7.06
C LYS A 109 -7.85 6.11 -5.80
N VAL A 110 -7.98 7.12 -4.96
CA VAL A 110 -8.87 7.08 -3.80
C VAL A 110 -10.09 7.92 -4.13
N TYR A 111 -11.28 7.36 -4.02
CA TYR A 111 -12.56 8.06 -4.21
C TYR A 111 -13.10 8.53 -2.85
N ALA A 112 -13.64 9.75 -2.79
CA ALA A 112 -14.26 10.28 -1.59
C ALA A 112 -15.50 9.46 -1.20
N ASP A 113 -15.76 9.33 0.10
CA ASP A 113 -17.01 8.76 0.60
C ASP A 113 -18.15 9.78 0.51
N ILE A 114 -19.29 9.36 -0.03
CA ILE A 114 -20.49 10.20 -0.09
C ILE A 114 -21.22 10.21 1.26
N ARG A 115 -21.22 9.08 1.96
CA ARG A 115 -21.76 8.96 3.31
C ARG A 115 -20.61 9.11 4.28
N ARG A 116 -20.57 10.21 5.05
CA ARG A 116 -19.59 10.41 6.14
C ARG A 116 -19.77 9.30 7.16
N GLY A 117 -19.04 8.20 7.01
CA GLY A 117 -19.07 7.04 7.90
C GLY A 117 -18.32 7.25 9.21
N GLY A 118 -18.16 8.51 9.65
CA GLY A 118 -17.63 8.81 10.97
C GLY A 118 -18.69 8.46 12.01
N THR A 119 -18.40 7.51 12.88
CA THR A 119 -19.03 7.51 14.21
C THR A 119 -18.78 8.88 14.83
N LEU A 120 -19.86 9.52 15.27
CA LEU A 120 -19.84 10.67 16.17
C LEU A 120 -19.04 10.35 17.44
#